data_AF-A0A7W5TA43-F1
#
_entry.id   AF-A0A7W5TA43-F1
#
_cell.length_a   1.000
_cell.length_b   1.000
_cell.length_c   1.000
_cell.angle_alpha   90.00
_cell.angle_beta   90.00
_cell.angle_gamma   90.00
#
_symmetry.space_group_name_H-M   'P 1'
#
loop_
_entity.id
_entity.type
_entity.pdbx_description
1 polymer ?
#
loop_
_entity_poly.entity_id
_entity_poly.type
_entity_poly.pdbx_seq_one_letter_code
_entity_poly.pdbx_strand_id
1 'polypeptide(L)'
;MKNQARLLVVAACLAASASYAEDFHGFDPVKFDGNMLSPENLKAMVVDAAKATPPRNGKSYSIGFANLQRDIAFGVLVEKGIQENADAAGVELVIADNRLDGPTALANAKSFAERKVDYVIEFQTDANFGQTVMDVFKQDGTKVTAIDIPMPGASFFGVNNPKSGFMGGSYLATAAAKKFGADVVKTGYLVIGALPQSGVIPRMRTDGQRSGFMALTKDFPADHIIEIDTKNTLQESFAQMNNIIGRIPPGAPILIIAINDQATMGMLQAVRAAGRVDQAIAVGNGADEAEALATDPNLVAATGSFPGSYGNYLIPIALSALAGKPVPEATFVTHQMVTKANICKFYKEFPCAGEADGYVFPEAEFATYLADLKKQDWLKGYEAILPQQ
;
A
#
# COMPACT_ATOMS: atom_id res chain seq x y z
N MET A 1 -49.89 16.56 -46.34
CA MET A 1 -49.92 15.62 -45.19
C MET A 1 -48.59 14.87 -45.14
N LYS A 2 -47.82 15.13 -44.06
CA LYS A 2 -46.79 14.30 -43.42
C LYS A 2 -45.88 13.39 -44.29
N ASN A 3 -44.59 13.73 -44.38
CA ASN A 3 -43.57 13.08 -43.53
C ASN A 3 -42.20 13.76 -43.70
N GLN A 4 -41.68 14.29 -42.59
CA GLN A 4 -40.31 14.79 -42.47
C GLN A 4 -39.35 13.61 -42.38
N ALA A 5 -38.36 13.56 -43.27
CA ALA A 5 -37.21 12.68 -43.12
C ALA A 5 -36.24 13.32 -42.10
N ARG A 6 -36.18 12.75 -40.89
CA ARG A 6 -35.14 13.06 -39.90
C ARG A 6 -33.83 12.43 -40.37
N LEU A 7 -32.84 13.26 -40.68
CA LEU A 7 -31.44 12.83 -40.75
C LEU A 7 -31.02 12.40 -39.33
N LEU A 8 -30.77 11.12 -39.12
CA LEU A 8 -30.00 10.63 -37.97
C LEU A 8 -28.54 10.99 -38.23
N VAL A 9 -28.03 11.99 -37.51
CA VAL A 9 -26.60 12.16 -37.32
C VAL A 9 -26.17 11.03 -36.38
N VAL A 10 -25.51 10.02 -36.92
CA VAL A 10 -24.77 9.04 -36.13
C VAL A 10 -23.59 9.79 -35.52
N ALA A 11 -23.74 10.19 -34.26
CA ALA A 11 -22.60 10.59 -33.44
C ALA A 11 -21.73 9.33 -33.27
N ALA A 12 -20.66 9.25 -34.05
CA ALA A 12 -19.60 8.30 -33.79
C ALA A 12 -18.99 8.65 -32.43
N CYS A 13 -19.38 7.92 -31.38
CA CYS A 13 -18.62 7.87 -30.15
C CYS A 13 -17.22 7.39 -30.51
N LEU A 14 -16.27 8.34 -30.59
CA LEU A 14 -14.86 8.04 -30.47
C LEU A 14 -14.68 7.44 -29.08
N ALA A 15 -14.76 6.11 -29.00
CA ALA A 15 -14.15 5.39 -27.90
C ALA A 15 -12.68 5.81 -27.92
N ALA A 16 -12.28 6.58 -26.91
CA ALA A 16 -10.87 6.80 -26.63
C ALA A 16 -10.28 5.41 -26.39
N SER A 17 -9.61 4.88 -27.40
CA SER A 17 -8.77 3.71 -27.25
C SER A 17 -7.78 4.06 -26.15
N ALA A 18 -7.86 3.36 -25.02
CA ALA A 18 -6.80 3.40 -24.03
C ALA A 18 -5.51 3.04 -24.77
N SER A 19 -4.67 4.04 -25.05
CA SER A 19 -3.33 3.79 -25.54
C SER A 19 -2.62 3.09 -24.39
N TYR A 20 -2.49 1.77 -24.50
CA TYR A 20 -1.65 0.99 -23.60
C TYR A 20 -0.33 1.73 -23.45
N ALA A 21 0.10 2.00 -22.21
CA ALA A 21 1.35 2.68 -21.95
C ALA A 21 2.46 1.96 -22.75
N GLU A 22 3.06 2.65 -23.72
CA GLU A 22 4.20 2.11 -24.46
C GLU A 22 5.35 1.89 -23.47
N ASP A 23 6.09 0.80 -23.64
CA ASP A 23 7.34 0.56 -22.92
C ASP A 23 8.23 1.82 -23.01
N PHE A 24 8.55 2.41 -21.87
CA PHE A 24 9.40 3.59 -21.78
C PHE A 24 10.73 3.20 -21.13
N HIS A 25 11.67 2.76 -21.97
CA HIS A 25 12.99 2.27 -21.56
C HIS A 25 12.93 1.10 -20.58
N GLY A 26 12.05 0.12 -20.83
CA GLY A 26 11.83 -1.03 -19.95
C GLY A 26 10.79 -0.79 -18.84
N PHE A 27 10.17 0.39 -18.80
CA PHE A 27 9.10 0.71 -17.85
C PHE A 27 7.72 0.67 -18.51
N ASP A 28 6.91 -0.31 -18.12
CA ASP A 28 5.47 -0.35 -18.37
C ASP A 28 4.76 -0.34 -16.99
N PRO A 29 4.15 0.77 -16.55
CA PRO A 29 3.56 0.90 -15.22
C PRO A 29 2.40 -0.08 -14.94
N VAL A 30 1.88 -0.78 -15.96
CA VAL A 30 0.85 -1.81 -15.83
C VAL A 30 1.46 -3.21 -15.65
N LYS A 31 2.64 -3.48 -16.24
CA LYS A 31 3.27 -4.81 -16.27
C LYS A 31 4.61 -4.90 -15.54
N PHE A 32 5.04 -3.81 -14.91
CA PHE A 32 6.36 -3.72 -14.31
C PHE A 32 6.56 -4.74 -13.18
N ASP A 33 7.66 -5.47 -13.24
CA ASP A 33 7.99 -6.55 -12.31
C ASP A 33 8.52 -6.06 -10.95
N GLY A 34 8.81 -4.75 -10.85
CA GLY A 34 9.30 -4.09 -9.64
C GLY A 34 10.81 -4.16 -9.45
N ASN A 35 11.56 -4.72 -10.39
CA ASN A 35 13.01 -4.68 -10.38
C ASN A 35 13.51 -3.28 -10.76
N MET A 36 14.64 -2.86 -10.19
CA MET A 36 15.22 -1.57 -10.55
C MET A 36 15.66 -1.57 -12.02
N LEU A 37 15.29 -0.53 -12.77
CA LEU A 37 15.81 -0.31 -14.12
C LEU A 37 17.32 -0.05 -14.08
N SER A 38 18.02 -0.35 -15.17
CA SER A 38 19.45 -0.03 -15.25
C SER A 38 19.68 1.49 -15.18
N PRO A 39 20.82 1.94 -14.64
CA PRO A 39 21.19 3.36 -14.67
C PRO A 39 21.17 3.95 -16.09
N GLU A 40 21.51 3.16 -17.11
CA GLU A 40 21.46 3.58 -18.51
C GLU A 40 20.03 3.88 -18.97
N ASN A 41 19.08 3.01 -18.63
CA ASN A 41 17.66 3.20 -18.97
C ASN A 41 17.09 4.42 -18.24
N LEU A 42 17.37 4.56 -16.94
CA LEU A 42 16.93 5.71 -16.15
C LEU A 42 17.48 7.03 -16.71
N LYS A 43 18.76 7.07 -17.10
CA LYS A 43 19.36 8.25 -17.74
C LYS A 43 18.75 8.53 -19.12
N ALA A 44 18.41 7.50 -19.89
CA ALA A 44 17.71 7.68 -21.17
C ALA A 44 16.31 8.29 -20.97
N MET A 45 15.58 7.86 -19.94
CA MET A 45 14.31 8.47 -19.54
C MET A 45 14.48 9.96 -19.19
N VAL A 46 15.54 10.31 -18.43
CA VAL A 46 15.86 11.72 -18.10
C VAL A 46 16.11 12.55 -19.37
N VAL A 47 16.87 12.02 -20.33
CA VAL A 47 17.15 12.70 -21.61
C VAL A 47 15.86 12.96 -22.39
N ASP A 48 14.98 11.98 -22.51
CA ASP A 48 13.72 12.15 -23.24
C ASP A 48 12.75 13.06 -22.49
N ALA A 49 12.70 12.95 -21.16
CA ALA A 49 11.93 13.86 -20.34
C ALA A 49 12.39 15.30 -20.53
N ALA A 50 13.70 15.58 -20.47
CA ALA A 50 14.25 16.93 -20.59
C ALA A 50 14.00 17.59 -21.97
N LYS A 51 13.83 16.78 -23.03
CA LYS A 51 13.42 17.29 -24.35
C LYS A 51 11.96 17.78 -24.35
N ALA A 52 11.09 17.10 -23.61
CA ALA A 52 9.67 17.44 -23.52
C ALA A 52 9.41 18.57 -22.51
N THR A 53 10.01 18.46 -21.33
CA THR A 53 9.87 19.41 -20.22
C THR A 53 11.25 19.74 -19.66
N PRO A 54 11.89 20.85 -20.06
CA PRO A 54 13.21 21.20 -19.52
C PRO A 54 13.20 21.38 -17.99
N PRO A 55 14.25 20.95 -17.26
CA PRO A 55 14.33 21.14 -15.82
C PRO A 55 14.23 22.62 -15.42
N ARG A 56 13.46 22.91 -14.37
CA ARG A 56 13.16 24.29 -13.91
C ARG A 56 14.41 25.06 -13.47
N ASN A 57 15.44 24.36 -12.97
CA ASN A 57 16.72 24.97 -12.60
C ASN A 57 17.71 25.11 -13.78
N GLY A 58 17.35 24.63 -14.98
CA GLY A 58 18.16 24.69 -16.20
C GLY A 58 19.34 23.72 -16.27
N LYS A 59 19.49 22.79 -15.32
CA LYS A 59 20.64 21.87 -15.23
C LYS A 59 20.24 20.40 -15.10
N SER A 60 19.44 20.08 -14.10
CA SER A 60 19.06 18.71 -13.75
C SER A 60 17.69 18.71 -13.10
N TYR A 61 16.94 17.62 -13.25
CA TYR A 61 15.68 17.50 -12.54
C TYR A 61 15.90 17.49 -11.02
N SER A 62 14.99 18.16 -10.33
CA SER A 62 14.83 18.13 -8.89
C SER A 62 13.46 17.56 -8.54
N ILE A 63 13.41 16.44 -7.83
CA ILE A 63 12.16 15.79 -7.41
C ILE A 63 12.00 15.99 -5.90
N GLY A 64 10.87 16.55 -5.49
CA GLY A 64 10.48 16.60 -4.07
C GLY A 64 9.97 15.23 -3.62
N PHE A 65 10.45 14.72 -2.50
CA PHE A 65 9.89 13.56 -1.82
C PHE A 65 9.51 13.94 -0.39
N ALA A 66 8.21 13.97 -0.10
CA ALA A 66 7.69 14.12 1.25
C ALA A 66 7.42 12.74 1.83
N ASN A 67 8.30 12.30 2.73
CA ASN A 67 8.22 11.01 3.39
C ASN A 67 7.09 10.99 4.43
N LEU A 68 6.49 9.83 4.68
CA LEU A 68 5.47 9.60 5.70
C LEU A 68 5.99 9.93 7.10
N GLN A 69 7.13 9.34 7.44
CA GLN A 69 7.91 9.54 8.65
C GLN A 69 9.21 8.73 8.57
N ARG A 70 10.23 9.10 9.34
CA ARG A 70 11.50 8.36 9.45
C ARG A 70 11.64 7.51 10.70
N ASP A 71 10.62 7.47 11.54
CA ASP A 71 10.65 6.77 12.84
C ASP A 71 10.35 5.26 12.73
N ILE A 72 9.99 4.76 11.54
CA ILE A 72 9.70 3.34 11.28
C ILE A 72 10.46 2.80 10.07
N ALA A 73 10.69 1.49 10.04
CA ALA A 73 11.40 0.80 8.96
C ALA A 73 10.81 1.09 7.57
N PHE A 74 9.48 1.06 7.43
CA PHE A 74 8.79 1.32 6.17
C PHE A 74 9.23 2.63 5.50
N GLY A 75 9.14 3.76 6.22
CA GLY A 75 9.47 5.07 5.67
C GLY A 75 10.96 5.24 5.34
N VAL A 76 11.83 4.63 6.14
CA VAL A 76 13.28 4.60 5.87
C VAL A 76 13.59 3.80 4.60
N LEU A 77 12.94 2.65 4.41
CA LEU A 77 13.13 1.80 3.24
C LEU A 77 12.59 2.45 1.95
N VAL A 78 11.42 3.10 2.01
CA VAL A 78 10.87 3.88 0.89
C VAL A 78 11.84 5.00 0.49
N GLU A 79 12.30 5.79 1.45
CA GLU A 79 13.24 6.90 1.19
C GLU A 79 14.52 6.40 0.52
N LYS A 80 15.11 5.34 1.07
CA LYS A 80 16.33 4.74 0.53
C LYS A 80 16.13 4.26 -0.90
N GLY A 81 15.04 3.54 -1.18
CA GLY A 81 14.75 3.04 -2.53
C GLY A 81 14.55 4.16 -3.56
N ILE A 82 13.84 5.23 -3.18
CA ILE A 82 13.66 6.41 -4.04
C ILE A 82 15.02 7.10 -4.28
N GLN A 83 15.84 7.28 -3.24
CA GLN A 83 17.17 7.90 -3.37
C GLN A 83 18.07 7.09 -4.30
N GLU A 84 18.14 5.77 -4.15
CA GLU A 84 18.96 4.90 -5.01
C GLU A 84 18.57 5.03 -6.50
N ASN A 85 17.28 5.13 -6.78
CA ASN A 85 16.79 5.33 -8.16
C ASN A 85 17.04 6.75 -8.67
N ALA A 86 16.90 7.77 -7.83
CA ALA A 86 17.22 9.15 -8.20
C ALA A 86 18.71 9.30 -8.53
N ASP A 87 19.59 8.73 -7.71
CA ASP A 87 21.04 8.73 -7.92
C ASP A 87 21.42 8.02 -9.24
N ALA A 88 20.84 6.85 -9.51
CA ALA A 88 21.06 6.12 -10.74
C ALA A 88 20.59 6.91 -11.99
N ALA A 89 19.51 7.68 -11.86
CA ALA A 89 19.00 8.56 -12.90
C ALA A 89 19.79 9.88 -13.05
N GLY A 90 20.57 10.28 -12.04
CA GLY A 90 21.20 11.61 -11.98
C GLY A 90 20.20 12.73 -11.67
N VAL A 91 19.15 12.42 -10.92
CA VAL A 91 18.10 13.35 -10.47
C VAL A 91 18.40 13.80 -9.04
N GLU A 92 18.24 15.09 -8.75
CA GLU A 92 18.35 15.60 -7.38
C GLU A 92 17.08 15.24 -6.60
N LEU A 93 17.22 14.58 -5.45
CA LEU A 93 16.11 14.32 -4.55
C LEU A 93 16.09 15.35 -3.42
N VAL A 94 14.92 15.98 -3.25
CA VAL A 94 14.66 16.98 -2.24
C VAL A 94 13.73 16.39 -1.20
N ILE A 95 14.26 15.99 -0.05
CA ILE A 95 13.50 15.21 0.93
C ILE A 95 12.93 16.10 2.05
N ALA A 96 11.68 15.87 2.39
CA ALA A 96 11.01 16.38 3.59
C ALA A 96 10.34 15.24 4.36
N ASP A 97 9.99 15.48 5.62
CA ASP A 97 9.32 14.50 6.49
C ASP A 97 7.96 15.08 6.92
N ASN A 98 6.88 14.35 6.65
CA ASN A 98 5.51 14.72 7.00
C ASN A 98 5.16 14.43 8.45
N ARG A 99 5.91 13.55 9.13
CA ARG A 99 5.75 13.24 10.56
C ARG A 99 4.34 12.77 10.92
N LEU A 100 3.68 12.05 10.00
CA LEU A 100 2.28 11.64 10.11
C LEU A 100 1.27 12.79 10.33
N ASP A 101 1.62 14.01 9.94
CA ASP A 101 0.85 15.21 10.26
C ASP A 101 0.46 15.99 8.99
N GLY A 102 -0.84 16.17 8.77
CA GLY A 102 -1.39 16.87 7.61
C GLY A 102 -0.93 18.33 7.47
N PRO A 103 -0.96 19.15 8.54
CA PRO A 103 -0.40 20.50 8.52
C PRO A 103 1.07 20.55 8.13
N THR A 104 1.89 19.60 8.61
CA THR A 104 3.30 19.46 8.24
C THR A 104 3.45 19.10 6.77
N ALA A 105 2.63 18.18 6.23
CA ALA A 105 2.61 17.86 4.81
C ALA A 105 2.27 19.08 3.94
N LEU A 106 1.32 19.91 4.36
CA LEU A 106 1.03 21.18 3.67
C LEU A 106 2.22 22.16 3.71
N ALA A 107 2.93 22.25 4.83
CA ALA A 107 4.12 23.09 4.93
C ALA A 107 5.25 22.60 4.00
N ASN A 108 5.46 21.28 3.94
CA ASN A 108 6.42 20.65 3.02
C ASN A 108 6.06 20.91 1.55
N ALA A 109 4.78 20.81 1.19
CA ALA A 109 4.31 21.10 -0.15
C ALA A 109 4.62 22.54 -0.60
N LYS A 110 4.40 23.52 0.29
CA LYS A 110 4.75 24.93 0.03
C LYS A 110 6.25 25.10 -0.18
N SER A 111 7.07 24.46 0.65
CA SER A 111 8.53 24.48 0.52
C SER A 111 9.00 23.91 -0.83
N PHE A 112 8.42 22.80 -1.29
CA PHE A 112 8.73 22.24 -2.61
C PHE A 112 8.35 23.18 -3.77
N ALA A 113 7.18 23.81 -3.70
CA ALA A 113 6.73 24.79 -4.71
C ALA A 113 7.60 26.06 -4.74
N GLU A 114 8.06 26.53 -3.57
CA GLU A 114 9.00 27.65 -3.47
C GLU A 114 10.37 27.31 -4.08
N ARG A 115 10.84 26.07 -3.84
CA ARG A 115 12.09 25.55 -4.39
C ARG A 115 12.03 25.18 -5.87
N LYS A 116 10.85 25.26 -6.49
CA LYS A 116 10.62 24.97 -7.91
C LYS A 116 11.11 23.59 -8.32
N VAL A 117 10.82 22.57 -7.50
CA VAL A 117 11.01 21.18 -7.91
C VAL A 117 10.18 20.88 -9.17
N ASP A 118 10.63 19.94 -9.98
CA ASP A 118 10.02 19.57 -11.26
C ASP A 118 8.86 18.58 -11.09
N TYR A 119 8.91 17.78 -10.03
CA TYR A 119 7.92 16.76 -9.71
C TYR A 119 7.86 16.54 -8.19
N VAL A 120 6.73 16.07 -7.68
CA VAL A 120 6.60 15.69 -6.27
C VAL A 120 6.09 14.25 -6.12
N ILE A 121 6.75 13.51 -5.23
CA ILE A 121 6.28 12.26 -4.67
C ILE A 121 5.83 12.57 -3.23
N GLU A 122 4.56 12.37 -2.94
CA GLU A 122 3.94 12.79 -1.68
C GLU A 122 3.38 11.59 -0.91
N PHE A 123 3.86 11.37 0.31
CA PHE A 123 3.47 10.25 1.17
C PHE A 123 2.89 10.73 2.50
N GLN A 124 1.72 11.38 2.45
CA GLN A 124 1.02 11.85 3.64
C GLN A 124 -0.11 10.89 4.07
N THR A 125 -0.49 10.90 5.35
CA THR A 125 -1.45 9.92 5.94
C THR A 125 -2.87 10.45 6.17
N ASP A 126 -3.06 11.78 6.23
CA ASP A 126 -4.32 12.41 6.61
C ASP A 126 -5.18 12.70 5.37
N ALA A 127 -6.25 11.92 5.20
CA ALA A 127 -7.15 12.05 4.06
C ALA A 127 -7.79 13.45 3.94
N ASN A 128 -7.86 14.22 5.02
CA ASN A 128 -8.44 15.57 5.01
C ASN A 128 -7.51 16.63 4.40
N PHE A 129 -6.21 16.35 4.30
CA PHE A 129 -5.22 17.31 3.78
C PHE A 129 -4.93 17.15 2.29
N GLY A 130 -5.34 16.05 1.66
CA GLY A 130 -5.02 15.76 0.26
C GLY A 130 -5.41 16.87 -0.72
N GLN A 131 -6.60 17.48 -0.56
CA GLN A 131 -7.02 18.59 -1.43
C GLN A 131 -6.15 19.84 -1.23
N THR A 132 -5.93 20.26 0.01
CA THR A 132 -5.16 21.47 0.33
C THR A 132 -3.68 21.33 -0.03
N VAL A 133 -3.10 20.14 0.09
CA VAL A 133 -1.75 19.84 -0.42
C VAL A 133 -1.73 19.97 -1.95
N MET A 134 -2.70 19.39 -2.66
CA MET A 134 -2.75 19.45 -4.12
C MET A 134 -3.04 20.85 -4.68
N ASP A 135 -3.77 21.70 -3.95
CA ASP A 135 -4.02 23.08 -4.36
C ASP A 135 -2.71 23.88 -4.52
N VAL A 136 -1.70 23.62 -3.66
CA VAL A 136 -0.37 24.23 -3.77
C VAL A 136 0.29 23.84 -5.09
N PHE A 137 0.32 22.55 -5.41
CA PHE A 137 0.98 22.06 -6.61
C PHE A 137 0.23 22.39 -7.90
N LYS A 138 -1.11 22.44 -7.84
CA LYS A 138 -1.94 22.91 -8.95
C LYS A 138 -1.65 24.37 -9.29
N GLN A 139 -1.45 25.23 -8.29
CA GLN A 139 -1.08 26.63 -8.51
C GLN A 139 0.34 26.76 -9.08
N ASP A 140 1.27 25.93 -8.62
CA ASP A 140 2.67 25.91 -9.10
C ASP A 140 2.86 25.17 -10.44
N GLY A 141 1.85 24.42 -10.90
CA GLY A 141 1.92 23.58 -12.10
C GLY A 141 2.80 22.34 -11.95
N THR A 142 3.06 21.89 -10.72
CA THR A 142 3.88 20.71 -10.43
C THR A 142 3.01 19.46 -10.41
N LYS A 143 3.43 18.41 -11.12
CA LYS A 143 2.75 17.12 -11.13
C LYS A 143 3.14 16.30 -9.90
N VAL A 144 2.22 15.44 -9.45
CA VAL A 144 2.35 14.69 -8.20
C VAL A 144 2.00 13.21 -8.39
N THR A 145 2.78 12.33 -7.76
CA THR A 145 2.35 10.97 -7.41
C THR A 145 2.14 10.90 -5.91
N ALA A 146 0.93 10.51 -5.50
CA ALA A 146 0.57 10.24 -4.12
C ALA A 146 0.86 8.78 -3.77
N ILE A 147 1.52 8.53 -2.64
CA ILE A 147 1.76 7.20 -2.10
C ILE A 147 0.66 6.86 -1.08
N ASP A 148 0.00 5.71 -1.28
CA ASP A 148 -1.00 5.07 -0.42
C ASP A 148 -2.29 5.85 -0.11
N ILE A 149 -2.25 7.18 0.01
CA ILE A 149 -3.44 8.02 0.25
C ILE A 149 -3.72 8.87 -0.99
N PRO A 150 -4.83 8.63 -1.71
CA PRO A 150 -5.14 9.34 -2.94
C PRO A 150 -5.35 10.81 -2.67
N MET A 151 -4.80 11.65 -3.55
CA MET A 151 -5.01 13.09 -3.52
C MET A 151 -5.60 13.54 -4.85
N PRO A 152 -6.64 14.40 -4.85
CA PRO A 152 -7.30 14.83 -6.08
C PRO A 152 -6.32 15.42 -7.11
N GLY A 153 -6.29 14.84 -8.31
CA GLY A 153 -5.44 15.31 -9.41
C GLY A 153 -4.00 14.80 -9.39
N ALA A 154 -3.60 14.00 -8.41
CA ALA A 154 -2.34 13.25 -8.41
C ALA A 154 -2.54 11.88 -9.08
N SER A 155 -1.47 11.32 -9.63
CA SER A 155 -1.40 9.87 -9.88
C SER A 155 -1.28 9.11 -8.56
N PHE A 156 -1.78 7.88 -8.49
CA PHE A 156 -1.71 7.05 -7.29
C PHE A 156 -0.68 5.93 -7.43
N PHE A 157 0.12 5.72 -6.40
CA PHE A 157 1.00 4.57 -6.26
C PHE A 157 0.81 3.93 -4.88
N GLY A 158 0.81 2.60 -4.78
CA GLY A 158 0.87 1.96 -3.46
C GLY A 158 0.48 0.49 -3.45
N VAL A 159 -0.05 0.08 -2.32
CA VAL A 159 -0.52 -1.30 -2.09
C VAL A 159 -1.82 -1.58 -2.87
N ASN A 160 -1.96 -2.77 -3.45
CA ASN A 160 -3.26 -3.28 -3.88
C ASN A 160 -4.04 -3.72 -2.61
N ASN A 161 -4.67 -2.75 -1.95
CA ASN A 161 -5.24 -2.90 -0.61
C ASN A 161 -6.27 -4.03 -0.49
N PRO A 162 -7.24 -4.20 -1.41
CA PRO A 162 -8.17 -5.33 -1.37
C PRO A 162 -7.45 -6.68 -1.44
N LYS A 163 -6.49 -6.84 -2.37
CA LYS A 163 -5.76 -8.10 -2.56
C LYS A 163 -4.83 -8.39 -1.40
N SER A 164 -4.02 -7.41 -1.00
CA SER A 164 -3.09 -7.51 0.13
C SER A 164 -3.82 -7.90 1.41
N GLY A 165 -4.93 -7.23 1.69
CA GLY A 165 -5.76 -7.55 2.84
C GLY A 165 -6.29 -8.99 2.78
N PHE A 166 -6.94 -9.36 1.68
CA PHE A 166 -7.52 -10.69 1.51
C PHE A 166 -6.48 -11.81 1.62
N MET A 167 -5.28 -11.60 1.08
CA MET A 167 -4.14 -12.51 1.24
C MET A 167 -3.79 -12.72 2.71
N GLY A 168 -3.61 -11.64 3.48
CA GLY A 168 -3.26 -11.73 4.89
C GLY A 168 -4.34 -12.41 5.74
N GLY A 169 -5.61 -12.09 5.48
CA GLY A 169 -6.75 -12.69 6.18
C GLY A 169 -6.93 -14.18 5.93
N SER A 170 -6.89 -14.59 4.66
CA SER A 170 -7.04 -16.00 4.28
C SER A 170 -5.84 -16.85 4.69
N TYR A 171 -4.64 -16.27 4.69
CA TYR A 171 -3.47 -16.90 5.29
C TYR A 171 -3.66 -17.11 6.80
N LEU A 172 -4.09 -16.07 7.53
CA LEU A 172 -4.35 -16.17 8.97
C LEU A 172 -5.34 -17.29 9.29
N ALA A 173 -6.44 -17.40 8.55
CA ALA A 173 -7.42 -18.47 8.72
C ALA A 173 -6.79 -19.87 8.56
N THR A 174 -6.01 -20.05 7.50
CA THR A 174 -5.32 -21.32 7.20
C THR A 174 -4.31 -21.68 8.29
N ALA A 175 -3.47 -20.72 8.68
CA ALA A 175 -2.45 -20.92 9.71
C ALA A 175 -3.05 -21.15 11.10
N ALA A 176 -4.13 -20.45 11.44
CA ALA A 176 -4.85 -20.63 12.70
C ALA A 176 -5.52 -22.01 12.78
N ALA A 177 -6.15 -22.48 11.70
CA ALA A 177 -6.73 -23.81 11.64
C ALA A 177 -5.65 -24.91 11.82
N LYS A 178 -4.47 -24.73 11.23
CA LYS A 178 -3.33 -25.64 11.43
C LYS A 178 -2.80 -25.62 12.86
N LYS A 179 -2.73 -24.44 13.49
CA LYS A 179 -2.18 -24.28 14.85
C LYS A 179 -3.13 -24.76 15.95
N PHE A 180 -4.41 -24.40 15.86
CA PHE A 180 -5.39 -24.59 16.94
C PHE A 180 -6.44 -25.66 16.63
N GLY A 181 -6.61 -26.03 15.35
CA GLY A 181 -7.74 -26.83 14.88
C GLY A 181 -8.92 -25.94 14.46
N ALA A 182 -9.58 -26.31 13.36
CA ALA A 182 -10.62 -25.48 12.72
C ALA A 182 -11.82 -25.16 13.65
N ASP A 183 -12.24 -26.11 14.50
CA ASP A 183 -13.35 -25.86 15.43
C ASP A 183 -12.94 -24.97 16.61
N VAL A 184 -11.69 -25.06 17.06
CA VAL A 184 -11.17 -24.19 18.14
C VAL A 184 -11.06 -22.75 17.66
N VAL A 185 -10.68 -22.53 16.39
CA VAL A 185 -10.63 -21.19 15.78
C VAL A 185 -11.96 -20.45 15.92
N LYS A 186 -13.11 -21.14 15.81
CA LYS A 186 -14.45 -20.53 15.95
C LYS A 186 -14.73 -19.97 17.35
N THR A 187 -13.96 -20.40 18.36
CA THR A 187 -14.03 -19.86 19.73
C THR A 187 -13.06 -18.70 19.97
N GLY A 188 -12.20 -18.42 18.99
CA GLY A 188 -11.20 -17.36 19.06
C GLY A 188 -11.78 -15.97 18.83
N TYR A 189 -10.92 -14.97 18.99
CA TYR A 189 -11.22 -13.56 18.78
C TYR A 189 -10.29 -12.99 17.71
N LEU A 190 -10.88 -12.41 16.68
CA LEU A 190 -10.16 -11.73 15.61
C LEU A 190 -9.98 -10.26 16.01
N VAL A 191 -8.75 -9.85 16.28
CA VAL A 191 -8.44 -8.44 16.57
C VAL A 191 -7.82 -7.81 15.33
N ILE A 192 -8.48 -6.77 14.83
CA ILE A 192 -8.11 -6.03 13.62
C ILE A 192 -7.57 -4.66 14.03
N GLY A 193 -6.29 -4.42 13.78
CA GLY A 193 -5.67 -3.12 13.94
C GLY A 193 -5.94 -2.21 12.74
N ALA A 194 -6.86 -1.25 12.87
CA ALA A 194 -7.27 -0.33 11.82
C ALA A 194 -6.60 1.05 11.90
N LEU A 195 -6.81 1.85 10.85
CA LEU A 195 -6.33 3.24 10.74
C LEU A 195 -7.42 4.16 10.15
N PRO A 196 -8.42 4.57 10.93
CA PRO A 196 -9.55 5.35 10.43
C PRO A 196 -9.16 6.72 9.85
N GLN A 197 -8.11 7.37 10.39
CA GLN A 197 -7.69 8.72 9.97
C GLN A 197 -7.34 8.82 8.48
N SER A 198 -6.87 7.72 7.91
CA SER A 198 -6.39 7.64 6.53
C SER A 198 -7.49 7.26 5.55
N GLY A 199 -8.73 7.16 6.03
CA GLY A 199 -9.92 7.04 5.20
C GLY A 199 -10.05 5.70 4.48
N VAL A 200 -10.55 5.79 3.25
CA VAL A 200 -11.08 4.66 2.50
C VAL A 200 -10.01 3.61 2.17
N ILE A 201 -8.77 4.03 1.87
CA ILE A 201 -7.75 3.09 1.39
C ILE A 201 -7.29 2.10 2.47
N PRO A 202 -6.86 2.55 3.66
CA PRO A 202 -6.57 1.62 4.75
C PRO A 202 -7.78 0.78 5.16
N ARG A 203 -8.99 1.33 5.07
CA ARG A 203 -10.21 0.55 5.29
C ARG A 203 -10.37 -0.59 4.29
N MET A 204 -10.10 -0.40 3.00
CA MET A 204 -10.11 -1.50 2.01
C MET A 204 -9.14 -2.62 2.40
N ARG A 205 -7.99 -2.29 2.99
CA ARG A 205 -7.00 -3.27 3.43
C ARG A 205 -7.54 -4.10 4.59
N THR A 206 -8.00 -3.45 5.66
CA THR A 206 -8.51 -4.17 6.84
C THR A 206 -9.81 -4.91 6.57
N ASP A 207 -10.68 -4.36 5.72
CA ASP A 207 -11.89 -5.05 5.25
C ASP A 207 -11.55 -6.27 4.38
N GLY A 208 -10.50 -6.17 3.55
CA GLY A 208 -9.93 -7.31 2.85
C GLY A 208 -9.40 -8.38 3.80
N GLN A 209 -8.66 -8.01 4.85
CA GLN A 209 -8.17 -8.96 5.86
C GLN A 209 -9.32 -9.66 6.58
N ARG A 210 -10.35 -8.91 6.99
CA ARG A 210 -11.58 -9.50 7.55
C ARG A 210 -12.21 -10.47 6.56
N SER A 211 -12.44 -10.04 5.33
CA SER A 211 -13.14 -10.83 4.31
C SER A 211 -12.39 -12.11 3.95
N GLY A 212 -11.06 -12.03 3.79
CA GLY A 212 -10.21 -13.20 3.53
C GLY A 212 -10.22 -14.20 4.67
N PHE A 213 -10.21 -13.72 5.91
CA PHE A 213 -10.34 -14.58 7.09
C PHE A 213 -11.71 -15.27 7.12
N MET A 214 -12.79 -14.50 6.96
CA MET A 214 -14.17 -15.00 7.00
C MET A 214 -14.50 -15.97 5.87
N ALA A 215 -13.88 -15.81 4.69
CA ALA A 215 -14.06 -16.71 3.55
C ALA A 215 -13.67 -18.17 3.88
N LEU A 216 -12.69 -18.37 4.77
CA LEU A 216 -12.17 -19.68 5.14
C LEU A 216 -12.58 -20.12 6.57
N THR A 217 -13.28 -19.26 7.31
CA THR A 217 -13.78 -19.54 8.67
C THR A 217 -15.28 -19.35 8.74
N LYS A 218 -16.00 -20.17 7.96
CA LYS A 218 -17.47 -20.17 7.99
C LYS A 218 -17.98 -20.31 9.43
N ASP A 219 -18.98 -19.52 9.75
CA ASP A 219 -19.63 -19.45 11.07
C ASP A 219 -18.76 -18.85 12.18
N PHE A 220 -17.65 -18.16 11.87
CA PHE A 220 -16.93 -17.37 12.87
C PHE A 220 -17.85 -16.27 13.46
N PRO A 221 -17.96 -16.13 14.79
CA PRO A 221 -18.91 -15.20 15.39
C PRO A 221 -18.56 -13.73 15.09
N ALA A 222 -19.53 -12.97 14.60
CA ALA A 222 -19.31 -11.56 14.26
C ALA A 222 -18.98 -10.69 15.49
N ASP A 223 -19.50 -11.05 16.67
CA ASP A 223 -19.23 -10.41 17.96
C ASP A 223 -17.86 -10.78 18.56
N HIS A 224 -17.15 -11.74 17.96
CA HIS A 224 -15.76 -12.05 18.29
C HIS A 224 -14.75 -11.25 17.46
N ILE A 225 -15.21 -10.36 16.58
CA ILE A 225 -14.36 -9.46 15.81
C ILE A 225 -14.24 -8.14 16.56
N ILE A 226 -13.02 -7.79 16.95
CA ILE A 226 -12.69 -6.55 17.65
C ILE A 226 -11.83 -5.69 16.71
N GLU A 227 -12.27 -4.47 16.43
CA GLU A 227 -11.47 -3.50 15.69
C GLU A 227 -10.92 -2.43 16.64
N ILE A 228 -9.63 -2.12 16.52
CA ILE A 228 -8.96 -1.09 17.34
C ILE A 228 -8.23 -0.08 16.43
N ASP A 229 -8.23 1.19 16.82
CA ASP A 229 -7.49 2.23 16.10
C ASP A 229 -6.03 2.25 16.53
N THR A 230 -5.15 1.78 15.65
CA THR A 230 -3.73 1.61 15.91
C THR A 230 -2.90 2.88 15.78
N LYS A 231 -3.50 3.95 15.23
CA LYS A 231 -2.79 5.19 14.87
C LYS A 231 -1.53 4.97 14.03
N ASN A 232 -1.44 3.84 13.33
CA ASN A 232 -0.31 3.45 12.48
C ASN A 232 1.02 3.24 13.23
N THR A 233 1.02 3.15 14.57
CA THR A 233 2.26 3.02 15.37
C THR A 233 2.25 1.78 16.26
N LEU A 234 3.44 1.29 16.59
CA LEU A 234 3.63 0.18 17.52
C LEU A 234 3.12 0.53 18.93
N GLN A 235 3.44 1.74 19.41
CA GLN A 235 3.12 2.18 20.77
C GLN A 235 1.61 2.28 21.01
N GLU A 236 0.88 2.91 20.08
CA GLU A 236 -0.58 3.01 20.18
C GLU A 236 -1.23 1.64 19.99
N SER A 237 -0.72 0.81 19.08
CA SER A 237 -1.22 -0.56 18.91
C SER A 237 -1.07 -1.42 20.16
N PHE A 238 0.08 -1.30 20.84
CA PHE A 238 0.31 -1.93 22.14
C PHE A 238 -0.69 -1.44 23.20
N ALA A 239 -0.87 -0.12 23.31
CA ALA A 239 -1.80 0.48 24.26
C ALA A 239 -3.25 0.04 24.01
N GLN A 240 -3.73 0.10 22.77
CA GLN A 240 -5.09 -0.30 22.42
C GLN A 240 -5.33 -1.80 22.58
N MET A 241 -4.35 -2.65 22.24
CA MET A 241 -4.46 -4.08 22.48
C MET A 241 -4.52 -4.41 23.98
N ASN A 242 -3.73 -3.74 24.82
CA ASN A 242 -3.81 -3.88 26.28
C ASN A 242 -5.17 -3.48 26.84
N ASN A 243 -5.81 -2.44 26.28
CA ASN A 243 -7.14 -2.01 26.71
C ASN A 243 -8.22 -3.08 26.46
N ILE A 244 -8.05 -3.95 25.46
CA ILE A 244 -9.06 -4.94 25.07
C ILE A 244 -8.70 -6.37 25.43
N ILE A 245 -7.43 -6.69 25.75
CA ILE A 245 -7.00 -8.09 25.95
C ILE A 245 -7.71 -8.80 27.10
N GLY A 246 -8.15 -8.04 28.12
CA GLY A 246 -8.96 -8.56 29.23
C GLY A 246 -10.41 -8.89 28.85
N ARG A 247 -10.90 -8.40 27.70
CA ARG A 247 -12.23 -8.75 27.16
C ARG A 247 -12.23 -10.10 26.44
N ILE A 248 -11.05 -10.59 26.06
CA ILE A 248 -10.90 -11.88 25.39
C ILE A 248 -10.83 -12.98 26.48
N PRO A 249 -11.74 -13.96 26.52
CA PRO A 249 -11.75 -15.01 27.52
C PRO A 249 -10.40 -15.74 27.64
N PRO A 250 -9.95 -16.12 28.84
CA PRO A 250 -8.76 -16.94 29.01
C PRO A 250 -8.85 -18.25 28.22
N GLY A 251 -7.77 -18.60 27.51
CA GLY A 251 -7.71 -19.82 26.69
C GLY A 251 -8.30 -19.70 25.29
N ALA A 252 -9.06 -18.64 24.98
CA ALA A 252 -9.51 -18.38 23.63
C ALA A 252 -8.33 -17.98 22.71
N PRO A 253 -8.26 -18.51 21.48
CA PRO A 253 -7.28 -18.05 20.49
C PRO A 253 -7.38 -16.55 20.21
N ILE A 254 -6.24 -15.88 20.09
CA ILE A 254 -6.12 -14.47 19.71
C ILE A 254 -5.56 -14.43 18.28
N LEU A 255 -6.38 -14.01 17.34
CA LEU A 255 -6.08 -13.98 15.91
C LEU A 255 -5.83 -12.52 15.52
N ILE A 256 -4.62 -12.19 15.07
CA ILE A 256 -4.20 -10.80 14.90
C ILE A 256 -3.90 -10.50 13.43
N ILE A 257 -4.47 -9.41 12.95
CA ILE A 257 -4.16 -8.75 11.68
C ILE A 257 -4.19 -7.26 11.94
N ALA A 258 -3.33 -6.50 11.28
CA ALA A 258 -3.35 -5.05 11.37
C ALA A 258 -2.99 -4.41 10.03
N ILE A 259 -3.19 -3.09 9.97
CA ILE A 259 -2.95 -2.30 8.78
C ILE A 259 -1.50 -2.38 8.28
N ASN A 260 -0.54 -2.59 9.17
CA ASN A 260 0.88 -2.76 8.85
C ASN A 260 1.60 -3.68 9.88
N ASP A 261 2.88 -3.95 9.63
CA ASP A 261 3.73 -4.78 10.51
C ASP A 261 3.95 -4.15 11.90
N GLN A 262 4.23 -2.84 11.97
CA GLN A 262 4.44 -2.13 13.24
C GLN A 262 3.24 -2.27 14.20
N ALA A 263 2.02 -2.14 13.66
CA ALA A 263 0.80 -2.30 14.42
C ALA A 263 0.60 -3.74 14.89
N THR A 264 0.84 -4.72 13.99
CA THR A 264 0.83 -6.14 14.33
C THR A 264 1.82 -6.44 15.47
N MET A 265 3.03 -5.87 15.40
CA MET A 265 4.06 -6.04 16.41
C MET A 265 3.68 -5.44 17.76
N GLY A 266 3.10 -4.23 17.79
CA GLY A 266 2.58 -3.63 19.02
C GLY A 266 1.50 -4.49 19.68
N MET A 267 0.58 -5.04 18.89
CA MET A 267 -0.45 -5.96 19.39
C MET A 267 0.15 -7.26 19.94
N LEU A 268 1.13 -7.86 19.26
CA LEU A 268 1.85 -9.04 19.75
C LEU A 268 2.62 -8.77 21.04
N GLN A 269 3.20 -7.57 21.19
CA GLN A 269 3.85 -7.17 22.44
C GLN A 269 2.87 -7.10 23.61
N ALA A 270 1.64 -6.62 23.40
CA ALA A 270 0.60 -6.61 24.43
C ALA A 270 0.17 -8.03 24.83
N VAL A 271 0.05 -8.95 23.86
CA VAL A 271 -0.18 -10.37 24.13
C VAL A 271 0.95 -10.97 24.98
N ARG A 272 2.21 -10.67 24.66
CA ARG A 272 3.37 -11.08 25.45
C ARG A 272 3.30 -10.56 26.89
N ALA A 273 3.03 -9.26 27.05
CA ALA A 273 2.91 -8.63 28.36
C ALA A 273 1.80 -9.25 29.22
N ALA A 274 0.72 -9.73 28.59
CA ALA A 274 -0.37 -10.45 29.26
C ALA A 274 -0.08 -11.93 29.52
N GLY A 275 1.08 -12.47 29.13
CA GLY A 275 1.43 -13.88 29.30
C GLY A 275 0.59 -14.83 28.43
N ARG A 276 0.05 -14.35 27.30
CA ARG A 276 -0.87 -15.12 26.43
C ARG A 276 -0.24 -15.58 25.11
N VAL A 277 1.08 -15.66 25.04
CA VAL A 277 1.84 -15.98 23.81
C VAL A 277 1.40 -17.27 23.14
N ASP A 278 1.10 -18.32 23.92
CA ASP A 278 0.70 -19.61 23.38
C ASP A 278 -0.68 -19.59 22.72
N GLN A 279 -1.49 -18.57 23.02
CA GLN A 279 -2.86 -18.41 22.53
C GLN A 279 -2.93 -17.54 21.27
N ALA A 280 -1.83 -16.94 20.82
CA ALA A 280 -1.86 -15.96 19.74
C ALA A 280 -1.29 -16.47 18.41
N ILE A 281 -1.77 -15.89 17.33
CA ILE A 281 -1.19 -16.02 15.99
C ILE A 281 -1.48 -14.74 15.22
N ALA A 282 -0.51 -14.28 14.43
CA ALA A 282 -0.59 -13.01 13.73
C ALA A 282 -0.07 -13.11 12.29
N VAL A 283 -0.68 -12.32 11.42
CA VAL A 283 -0.18 -12.06 10.06
C VAL A 283 0.04 -10.57 9.89
N GLY A 284 1.27 -10.20 9.53
CA GLY A 284 1.68 -8.83 9.24
C GLY A 284 1.23 -8.34 7.86
N ASN A 285 1.46 -7.06 7.59
CA ASN A 285 1.26 -6.43 6.29
C ASN A 285 2.39 -5.42 6.03
N GLY A 286 3.20 -5.66 5.01
CA GLY A 286 4.42 -4.91 4.70
C GLY A 286 5.60 -5.84 4.45
N ALA A 287 5.77 -6.82 5.35
CA ALA A 287 6.93 -7.69 5.46
C ALA A 287 8.25 -6.94 5.68
N ASP A 288 8.21 -5.69 6.13
CA ASP A 288 9.37 -4.82 6.36
C ASP A 288 9.99 -5.01 7.76
N GLU A 289 9.26 -5.62 8.70
CA GLU A 289 9.79 -6.08 10.00
C GLU A 289 10.45 -7.46 9.88
N ALA A 290 11.45 -7.58 8.99
CA ALA A 290 12.01 -8.86 8.57
C ALA A 290 12.63 -9.68 9.72
N GLU A 291 13.27 -9.02 10.71
CA GLU A 291 13.81 -9.71 11.90
C GLU A 291 12.69 -10.33 12.73
N ALA A 292 11.62 -9.58 13.00
CA ALA A 292 10.48 -10.10 13.72
C ALA A 292 9.80 -11.23 12.96
N LEU A 293 9.64 -11.10 11.65
CA LEU A 293 9.08 -12.15 10.80
C LEU A 293 9.91 -13.43 10.84
N ALA A 294 11.25 -13.29 10.88
CA ALA A 294 12.18 -14.41 10.99
C ALA A 294 12.17 -15.10 12.36
N THR A 295 11.99 -14.34 13.44
CA THR A 295 12.29 -14.81 14.81
C THR A 295 11.06 -14.99 15.70
N ASP A 296 9.99 -14.22 15.52
CA ASP A 296 8.80 -14.27 16.36
C ASP A 296 7.95 -15.49 16.00
N PRO A 297 7.69 -16.43 16.93
CA PRO A 297 6.90 -17.63 16.64
C PRO A 297 5.41 -17.35 16.41
N ASN A 298 4.89 -16.20 16.86
CA ASN A 298 3.50 -15.82 16.71
C ASN A 298 3.24 -15.01 15.43
N LEU A 299 4.25 -14.34 14.87
CA LEU A 299 4.19 -13.73 13.54
C LEU A 299 4.52 -14.78 12.47
N VAL A 300 3.49 -15.40 11.90
CA VAL A 300 3.66 -16.57 11.02
C VAL A 300 3.94 -16.20 9.57
N ALA A 301 3.44 -15.04 9.14
CA ALA A 301 3.63 -14.51 7.80
C ALA A 301 3.40 -13.00 7.78
N ALA A 302 3.75 -12.36 6.67
CA ALA A 302 3.33 -11.01 6.34
C ALA A 302 3.03 -10.90 4.84
N THR A 303 2.03 -10.11 4.48
CA THR A 303 1.81 -9.77 3.06
C THR A 303 2.82 -8.73 2.63
N GLY A 304 3.76 -9.09 1.75
CA GLY A 304 4.85 -8.23 1.32
C GLY A 304 4.38 -7.04 0.49
N SER A 305 4.78 -5.84 0.91
CA SER A 305 4.64 -4.59 0.15
C SER A 305 6.00 -4.06 -0.34
N PHE A 306 7.11 -4.57 0.19
CA PHE A 306 8.47 -4.34 -0.29
C PHE A 306 8.83 -2.83 -0.44
N PRO A 307 8.76 -2.04 0.63
CA PRO A 307 8.99 -0.58 0.57
C PRO A 307 10.32 -0.18 -0.08
N GLY A 308 11.36 -1.01 0.04
CA GLY A 308 12.65 -0.76 -0.60
C GLY A 308 12.61 -0.73 -2.14
N SER A 309 11.60 -1.31 -2.78
CA SER A 309 11.44 -1.26 -4.24
C SER A 309 10.55 -0.12 -4.72
N TYR A 310 9.99 0.73 -3.84
CA TYR A 310 9.07 1.81 -4.23
C TYR A 310 9.72 2.79 -5.22
N GLY A 311 11.01 3.09 -5.04
CA GLY A 311 11.78 3.91 -5.97
C GLY A 311 11.83 3.37 -7.40
N ASN A 312 11.78 2.04 -7.57
CA ASN A 312 11.83 1.37 -8.87
C ASN A 312 10.57 1.69 -9.70
N TYR A 313 9.48 2.10 -9.06
CA TYR A 313 8.26 2.54 -9.73
C TYR A 313 8.19 4.07 -9.78
N LEU A 314 8.42 4.74 -8.65
CA LEU A 314 8.11 6.15 -8.48
C LEU A 314 9.00 7.08 -9.30
N ILE A 315 10.30 6.77 -9.42
CA ILE A 315 11.20 7.58 -10.26
C ILE A 315 10.84 7.40 -11.75
N PRO A 316 10.65 6.19 -12.28
CA PRO A 316 10.12 6.00 -13.64
C PRO A 316 8.77 6.66 -13.90
N ILE A 317 7.83 6.64 -12.94
CA ILE A 317 6.54 7.34 -13.05
C ILE A 317 6.75 8.85 -13.19
N ALA A 318 7.57 9.45 -12.32
CA ALA A 318 7.88 10.87 -12.37
C ALA A 318 8.52 11.27 -13.72
N LEU A 319 9.50 10.49 -14.18
CA LEU A 319 10.17 10.72 -15.47
C LEU A 319 9.23 10.55 -16.66
N SER A 320 8.33 9.56 -16.61
CA SER A 320 7.28 9.37 -17.63
C SER A 320 6.36 10.58 -17.71
N ALA A 321 5.90 11.07 -16.56
CA ALA A 321 5.04 12.24 -16.48
C ALA A 321 5.73 13.53 -16.98
N LEU A 322 7.03 13.70 -16.70
CA LEU A 322 7.85 14.80 -17.21
C LEU A 322 8.12 14.68 -18.72
N ALA A 323 8.23 13.46 -19.25
CA ALA A 323 8.31 13.19 -20.68
C ALA A 323 6.98 13.36 -21.43
N GLY A 324 5.89 13.70 -20.75
CA GLY A 324 4.56 13.80 -21.34
C GLY A 324 3.98 12.44 -21.75
N LYS A 325 4.57 11.34 -21.29
CA LYS A 325 4.04 9.99 -21.48
C LYS A 325 2.82 9.79 -20.55
N PRO A 326 1.83 8.97 -20.97
CA PRO A 326 0.70 8.65 -20.11
C PRO A 326 1.16 7.85 -18.88
N VAL A 327 0.65 8.23 -17.71
CA VAL A 327 0.83 7.49 -16.45
C VAL A 327 -0.55 6.98 -16.03
N PRO A 328 -0.70 5.69 -15.66
CA PRO A 328 -1.96 5.18 -15.13
C PRO A 328 -2.45 6.00 -13.94
N GLU A 329 -3.77 6.06 -13.76
CA GLU A 329 -4.36 6.71 -12.59
C GLU A 329 -3.91 6.04 -11.28
N ALA A 330 -3.73 4.72 -11.31
CA ALA A 330 -3.24 3.92 -10.19
C ALA A 330 -2.21 2.87 -10.65
N THR A 331 -1.09 2.79 -9.94
CA THR A 331 -0.08 1.74 -10.07
C THR A 331 0.09 1.04 -8.72
N PHE A 332 0.17 -0.29 -8.74
CA PHE A 332 0.27 -1.07 -7.51
C PHE A 332 1.54 -1.92 -7.47
N VAL A 333 2.09 -2.11 -6.28
CA VAL A 333 3.13 -3.12 -6.07
C VAL A 333 2.56 -4.52 -6.19
N THR A 334 3.42 -5.47 -6.56
CA THR A 334 3.07 -6.90 -6.56
C THR A 334 3.25 -7.48 -5.17
N HIS A 335 2.18 -8.07 -4.63
CA HIS A 335 2.21 -8.71 -3.31
C HIS A 335 2.66 -10.17 -3.38
N GLN A 336 3.43 -10.58 -2.38
CA GLN A 336 3.73 -11.98 -2.11
C GLN A 336 3.54 -12.27 -0.62
N MET A 337 3.10 -13.48 -0.28
CA MET A 337 3.14 -13.91 1.12
C MET A 337 4.58 -14.22 1.52
N VAL A 338 5.09 -13.49 2.50
CA VAL A 338 6.42 -13.70 3.06
C VAL A 338 6.28 -14.49 4.36
N THR A 339 7.02 -15.58 4.46
CA THR A 339 7.03 -16.49 5.60
C THR A 339 8.47 -16.84 5.94
N LYS A 340 8.69 -17.49 7.09
CA LYS A 340 10.03 -17.98 7.45
C LYS A 340 10.64 -18.86 6.37
N ALA A 341 9.83 -19.62 5.62
CA ALA A 341 10.29 -20.55 4.58
C ALA A 341 10.79 -19.85 3.30
N ASN A 342 10.43 -18.59 3.08
CA ASN A 342 10.80 -17.87 1.85
C ASN A 342 11.44 -16.49 2.08
N ILE A 343 11.60 -16.04 3.33
CA ILE A 343 12.11 -14.71 3.67
C ILE A 343 13.44 -14.37 3.01
N CYS A 344 14.35 -15.35 2.87
CA CYS A 344 15.66 -15.18 2.24
C CYS A 344 15.61 -14.79 0.75
N LYS A 345 14.45 -14.95 0.08
CA LYS A 345 14.25 -14.50 -1.30
C LYS A 345 14.09 -12.98 -1.39
N PHE A 346 13.67 -12.34 -0.30
CA PHE A 346 13.36 -10.90 -0.24
C PHE A 346 14.38 -10.14 0.61
N TYR A 347 14.86 -10.75 1.69
CA TYR A 347 15.81 -10.18 2.63
C TYR A 347 17.00 -11.13 2.82
N LYS A 348 18.10 -10.87 2.11
CA LYS A 348 19.24 -11.80 1.99
C LYS A 348 19.96 -12.05 3.30
N GLU A 349 19.86 -11.10 4.23
CA GLU A 349 20.40 -11.16 5.58
C GLU A 349 19.68 -12.17 6.49
N PHE A 350 18.45 -12.59 6.15
CA PHE A 350 17.68 -13.56 6.93
C PHE A 350 17.63 -14.91 6.21
N PRO A 351 18.14 -16.00 6.82
CA PRO A 351 18.05 -17.33 6.22
C PRO A 351 16.60 -17.83 6.19
N CYS A 352 16.25 -18.58 5.14
CA CYS A 352 14.98 -19.29 5.10
C CYS A 352 14.99 -20.42 6.14
N ALA A 353 13.86 -20.61 6.82
CA ALA A 353 13.66 -21.62 7.84
C ALA A 353 12.29 -22.29 7.71
N GLY A 354 12.25 -23.61 7.92
CA GLY A 354 11.05 -24.41 7.80
C GLY A 354 10.70 -24.79 6.36
N GLU A 355 9.60 -25.51 6.20
CA GLU A 355 9.08 -25.95 4.90
C GLU A 355 8.04 -24.96 4.36
N ALA A 356 7.86 -24.96 3.04
CA ALA A 356 6.75 -24.22 2.43
C ALA A 356 5.42 -24.69 3.02
N ASP A 357 4.58 -23.75 3.44
CA ASP A 357 3.31 -24.04 4.12
C ASP A 357 2.19 -24.51 3.18
N GLY A 358 2.42 -24.47 1.87
CA GLY A 358 1.45 -24.88 0.85
C GLY A 358 0.26 -23.93 0.71
N TYR A 359 0.36 -22.69 1.20
CA TYR A 359 -0.69 -21.70 1.03
C TYR A 359 -0.99 -21.43 -0.45
N VAL A 360 -2.27 -21.53 -0.81
CA VAL A 360 -2.80 -21.20 -2.14
C VAL A 360 -3.79 -20.06 -1.95
N PHE A 361 -3.60 -18.98 -2.70
CA PHE A 361 -4.49 -17.82 -2.64
C PHE A 361 -5.92 -18.22 -3.10
N PRO A 362 -6.97 -17.91 -2.33
CA PRO A 362 -8.35 -18.27 -2.68
C PRO A 362 -8.92 -17.32 -3.75
N GLU A 363 -8.56 -17.56 -5.01
CA GLU A 363 -8.93 -16.70 -6.16
C GLU A 363 -10.46 -16.55 -6.33
N ALA A 364 -11.22 -17.62 -6.11
CA ALA A 364 -12.68 -17.61 -6.31
C ALA A 364 -13.40 -16.76 -5.23
N GLU A 365 -12.99 -16.91 -3.97
CA GLU A 365 -13.50 -16.13 -2.86
C GLU A 365 -13.05 -14.67 -2.97
N PHE A 366 -11.81 -14.43 -3.42
CA PHE A 366 -11.32 -13.07 -3.68
C PHE A 366 -12.12 -12.39 -4.78
N ALA A 367 -12.40 -13.07 -5.89
CA ALA A 367 -13.21 -12.52 -6.99
C ALA A 367 -14.63 -12.15 -6.52
N THR A 368 -15.22 -12.98 -5.63
CA THR A 368 -16.52 -12.71 -5.01
C THR A 368 -16.45 -11.48 -4.11
N TYR A 369 -15.45 -11.42 -3.21
CA TYR A 369 -15.20 -10.27 -2.37
C TYR A 369 -15.03 -8.99 -3.19
N LEU A 370 -14.23 -9.01 -4.25
CA LEU A 370 -13.98 -7.84 -5.09
C LEU A 370 -15.26 -7.36 -5.80
N ALA A 371 -16.13 -8.28 -6.21
CA ALA A 371 -17.43 -7.94 -6.81
C ALA A 371 -18.37 -7.27 -5.80
N ASP A 372 -18.35 -7.70 -4.54
CA ASP A 372 -19.17 -7.11 -3.47
C ASP A 372 -18.59 -5.80 -2.93
N LEU A 373 -17.26 -5.70 -2.87
CA LEU A 373 -16.55 -4.49 -2.51
C LEU A 373 -16.97 -3.34 -3.44
N LYS A 374 -17.00 -3.57 -4.77
CA LYS A 374 -17.41 -2.57 -5.77
C LYS A 374 -18.84 -2.00 -5.59
N LYS A 375 -19.69 -2.66 -4.79
CA LYS A 375 -21.07 -2.22 -4.50
C LYS A 375 -21.18 -1.38 -3.23
N GLN A 376 -20.08 -1.20 -2.50
CA GLN A 376 -20.08 -0.53 -1.21
C GLN A 376 -20.15 0.99 -1.37
N ASP A 377 -21.12 1.63 -0.71
CA ASP A 377 -21.34 3.09 -0.80
C ASP A 377 -20.13 3.92 -0.38
N TRP A 378 -19.34 3.41 0.58
CA TRP A 378 -18.17 4.09 1.11
C TRP A 378 -16.96 4.10 0.16
N LEU A 379 -17.05 3.40 -0.97
CA LEU A 379 -16.05 3.43 -2.04
C LEU A 379 -16.32 4.44 -3.14
N LYS A 380 -17.49 5.08 -3.11
CA LYS A 380 -17.90 6.00 -4.17
C LYS A 380 -16.84 7.10 -4.37
N GLY A 381 -16.32 7.22 -5.59
CA GLY A 381 -15.23 8.14 -5.94
C GLY A 381 -13.81 7.57 -5.81
N TYR A 382 -13.67 6.30 -5.43
CA TYR A 382 -12.41 5.57 -5.31
C TYR A 382 -12.39 4.31 -6.20
N GLU A 383 -13.24 4.25 -7.22
CA GLU A 383 -13.37 3.08 -8.09
C GLU A 383 -12.10 2.86 -8.95
N ALA A 384 -11.40 3.94 -9.30
CA ALA A 384 -10.19 3.89 -10.12
C ALA A 384 -8.98 3.27 -9.41
N ILE A 385 -8.99 3.25 -8.08
CA ILE A 385 -7.93 2.66 -7.24
C ILE A 385 -8.29 1.24 -6.76
N LEU A 386 -9.32 0.63 -7.35
CA LEU A 386 -9.59 -0.80 -7.23
C LEU A 386 -8.81 -1.58 -8.30
N PRO A 387 -8.30 -2.77 -7.98
CA PRO A 387 -7.68 -3.61 -9.00
C PRO A 387 -8.70 -3.95 -10.10
N GLN A 388 -8.26 -3.78 -11.35
CA GLN A 388 -8.91 -4.41 -12.49
C GLN A 388 -8.52 -5.89 -12.47
N GLN A 389 -9.51 -6.78 -12.60
CA GLN A 389 -9.41 -8.21 -12.28
C GLN A 389 -8.14 -8.91 -12.79
#